data_AF-A0A838LIZ1-F1
#
_entry.id   AF-A0A838LIZ1-F1
#
_cell.length_a   1.000
_cell.length_b   1.000
_cell.length_c   1.000
_cell.angle_alpha   90.00
_cell.angle_beta   90.00
_cell.angle_gamma   90.00
#
_symmetry.space_group_name_H-M   'P 1'
#
loop_
_entity.id
_entity.type
_entity.pdbx_description
1 polymer ?
#
loop_
_entity_poly.entity_id
_entity_poly.type
_entity_poly.pdbx_seq_one_letter_code
_entity_poly.pdbx_strand_id
1 'polypeptide(L)'
;MDLLAAWPLPGDRALGAQLVASYAHPERRYHDGRHLEEVLDRIHELALAGEEFDKLAVLLAAWFHDSVYDAQPDAEKRSAAWAAEALPTLVDPGLVDEVVRLVLVTEHHRPAPDDRNGCALSDADLAILASDPERYAEYAASVREEWAHVADADFAAGRSAILRELLAAPYLFQTAHARASWEAPARANVEGELVALEALASR
;
A
#
# COMPACT_ATOMS: atom_id res chain seq x y z
N MET A 1 -1.07 -11.80 11.82
CA MET A 1 -2.39 -12.42 11.53
C MET A 1 -2.14 -13.79 10.89
N ASP A 2 -3.10 -14.72 10.79
CA ASP A 2 -2.95 -15.80 9.80
C ASP A 2 -3.49 -15.25 8.49
N LEU A 3 -2.60 -14.76 7.62
CA LEU A 3 -2.97 -14.16 6.33
C LEU A 3 -3.90 -15.08 5.53
N LEU A 4 -3.63 -16.39 5.49
CA LEU A 4 -4.47 -17.32 4.73
C LEU A 4 -5.87 -17.49 5.36
N ALA A 5 -6.03 -17.24 6.65
CA ALA A 5 -7.34 -17.17 7.29
C ALA A 5 -8.09 -15.87 6.97
N ALA A 6 -7.38 -14.79 6.62
CA ALA A 6 -7.95 -13.50 6.24
C ALA A 6 -8.35 -13.40 4.75
N TRP A 7 -8.09 -14.43 3.93
CA TRP A 7 -8.49 -14.47 2.52
C TRP A 7 -10.02 -14.33 2.38
N PRO A 8 -10.53 -13.37 1.59
CA PRO A 8 -11.95 -13.01 1.62
C PRO A 8 -12.86 -13.93 0.82
N LEU A 9 -12.34 -14.77 -0.09
CA LEU A 9 -13.17 -15.64 -0.93
C LEU A 9 -13.31 -17.06 -0.31
N PRO A 10 -14.55 -17.51 -0.01
CA PRO A 10 -14.77 -18.85 0.50
C PRO A 10 -14.54 -19.88 -0.62
N GLY A 11 -13.66 -20.86 -0.39
CA GLY A 11 -13.50 -22.03 -1.25
C GLY A 11 -12.24 -22.07 -2.10
N ASP A 12 -11.51 -20.98 -2.27
CA ASP A 12 -10.22 -20.97 -2.98
C ASP A 12 -9.06 -20.53 -2.09
N ARG A 13 -8.71 -21.41 -1.14
CA ARG A 13 -7.49 -21.24 -0.34
C ARG A 13 -6.21 -21.42 -1.16
N ALA A 14 -6.30 -21.96 -2.39
CA ALA A 14 -5.12 -22.16 -3.22
C ALA A 14 -4.62 -20.82 -3.77
N LEU A 15 -5.51 -19.96 -4.29
CA LEU A 15 -5.14 -18.61 -4.71
C LEU A 15 -4.65 -17.77 -3.53
N GLY A 16 -5.35 -17.78 -2.40
CA GLY A 16 -4.89 -17.11 -1.18
C GLY A 16 -3.48 -17.57 -0.75
N ALA A 17 -3.18 -18.87 -0.83
CA ALA A 17 -1.85 -19.39 -0.52
C ALA A 17 -0.78 -18.98 -1.54
N GLN A 18 -1.12 -18.87 -2.82
CA GLN A 18 -0.21 -18.36 -3.85
C GLN A 18 0.16 -16.90 -3.60
N LEU A 19 -0.82 -16.07 -3.22
CA LEU A 19 -0.59 -14.67 -2.86
C LEU A 19 0.27 -14.58 -1.61
N VAL A 20 -0.05 -15.30 -0.52
CA VAL A 20 0.81 -15.35 0.67
C VAL A 20 2.26 -15.72 0.31
N ALA A 21 2.44 -16.68 -0.60
CA ALA A 21 3.78 -17.08 -1.05
C ALA A 21 4.50 -15.98 -1.84
N SER A 22 3.80 -15.14 -2.62
CA SER A 22 4.43 -14.05 -3.38
C SER A 22 4.95 -12.94 -2.48
N TYR A 23 4.24 -12.65 -1.38
CA TYR A 23 4.69 -11.72 -0.33
C TYR A 23 5.84 -12.27 0.54
N ALA A 24 6.10 -13.58 0.50
CA ALA A 24 7.17 -14.22 1.25
C ALA A 24 8.53 -14.25 0.51
N HIS A 25 8.67 -13.54 -0.61
CA HIS A 25 9.91 -13.52 -1.38
C HIS A 25 11.08 -12.97 -0.53
N PRO A 26 12.25 -13.63 -0.48
CA PRO A 26 13.32 -13.32 0.47
C PRO A 26 14.03 -11.97 0.22
N GLU A 27 13.78 -11.33 -0.92
CA GLU A 27 14.32 -10.01 -1.26
C GLU A 27 13.40 -8.86 -0.84
N ARG A 28 12.14 -9.15 -0.50
CA ARG A 28 11.20 -8.16 0.06
C ARG A 28 11.60 -7.84 1.50
N ARG A 29 11.46 -6.58 1.90
CA ARG A 29 11.74 -6.10 3.27
C ARG A 29 10.60 -5.30 3.84
N TYR A 30 10.00 -4.44 3.03
CA TYR A 30 8.81 -3.71 3.39
C TYR A 30 7.59 -4.30 2.72
N HIS A 31 7.61 -4.51 1.40
CA HIS A 31 6.45 -4.97 0.63
C HIS A 31 6.26 -6.49 0.79
N ASP A 32 6.16 -6.96 2.03
CA ASP A 32 6.08 -8.35 2.45
C ASP A 32 4.72 -8.71 3.08
N GLY A 33 4.62 -9.88 3.70
CA GLY A 33 3.39 -10.31 4.35
C GLY A 33 2.95 -9.38 5.49
N ARG A 34 3.88 -8.76 6.21
CA ARG A 34 3.54 -7.82 7.30
C ARG A 34 2.88 -6.56 6.72
N HIS A 35 3.38 -6.04 5.60
CA HIS A 35 2.72 -4.94 4.90
C HIS A 35 1.28 -5.29 4.52
N LEU A 36 1.06 -6.45 3.88
CA LEU A 36 -0.29 -6.90 3.56
C LEU A 36 -1.19 -7.00 4.81
N GLU A 37 -0.69 -7.52 5.92
CA GLU A 37 -1.45 -7.54 7.18
C GLU A 37 -1.82 -6.12 7.65
N GLU A 38 -0.86 -5.20 7.63
CA GLU A 38 -1.04 -3.80 8.03
C GLU A 38 -2.10 -3.10 7.15
N VAL A 39 -2.10 -3.32 5.83
CA VAL A 39 -3.11 -2.78 4.91
C VAL A 39 -4.50 -3.36 5.19
N LEU A 40 -4.61 -4.68 5.40
CA LEU A 40 -5.89 -5.34 5.67
C LEU A 40 -6.50 -4.85 7.00
N ASP A 41 -5.68 -4.66 8.03
CA ASP A 41 -6.11 -4.11 9.32
C ASP A 41 -6.63 -2.67 9.17
N ARG A 42 -6.02 -1.86 8.30
CA ARG A 42 -6.44 -0.47 8.05
C ARG A 42 -7.74 -0.40 7.26
N ILE A 43 -7.94 -1.28 6.28
CA ILE A 43 -9.25 -1.45 5.61
C ILE A 43 -10.33 -1.82 6.63
N HIS A 44 -10.00 -2.71 7.59
CA HIS A 44 -10.94 -3.07 8.64
C HIS A 44 -11.27 -1.88 9.55
N GLU A 45 -10.27 -1.11 9.96
CA GLU A 45 -10.45 0.11 10.76
C GLU A 45 -11.36 1.13 10.06
N LEU A 46 -11.12 1.42 8.78
CA LEU A 46 -11.95 2.34 7.99
C LEU A 46 -13.41 1.88 7.94
N ALA A 47 -13.63 0.58 7.71
CA ALA A 47 -14.98 0.01 7.72
C ALA A 47 -15.66 0.12 9.09
N LEU A 48 -14.92 -0.08 10.20
CA LEU A 48 -15.45 0.08 11.56
C LEU A 48 -15.76 1.54 11.91
N ALA A 49 -15.00 2.47 11.35
CA ALA A 49 -15.22 3.92 11.49
C ALA A 49 -16.44 4.42 10.69
N GLY A 50 -17.03 3.58 9.83
CA GLY A 50 -18.22 3.90 9.05
C GLY A 50 -17.93 4.48 7.68
N GLU A 51 -16.70 4.38 7.18
CA GLU A 51 -16.39 4.74 5.79
C GLU A 51 -17.10 3.77 4.83
N GLU A 52 -17.80 4.32 3.83
CA GLU A 52 -18.59 3.54 2.88
C GLU A 52 -17.77 3.22 1.62
N PHE A 53 -17.46 1.95 1.40
CA PHE A 53 -16.82 1.43 0.18
C PHE A 53 -17.21 -0.04 -0.05
N ASP A 54 -16.98 -0.56 -1.24
CA ASP A 54 -17.13 -1.99 -1.53
C ASP A 54 -15.99 -2.77 -0.86
N LYS A 55 -16.29 -3.34 0.31
CA LYS A 55 -15.32 -4.05 1.11
C LYS A 55 -14.70 -5.25 0.39
N LEU A 56 -15.45 -5.98 -0.43
CA LEU A 56 -14.90 -7.16 -1.09
C LEU A 56 -13.92 -6.76 -2.19
N ALA A 57 -14.29 -5.76 -3.01
CA ALA A 57 -13.41 -5.22 -4.04
C ALA A 57 -12.10 -4.65 -3.46
N VAL A 58 -12.20 -3.84 -2.42
CA VAL A 58 -11.03 -3.23 -1.75
C VAL A 58 -10.14 -4.27 -1.10
N LEU A 59 -10.71 -5.30 -0.43
CA LEU A 59 -9.91 -6.38 0.13
C LEU A 59 -9.19 -7.18 -0.95
N LEU A 60 -9.88 -7.57 -2.03
CA LEU A 60 -9.23 -8.28 -3.13
C LEU A 60 -8.11 -7.44 -3.75
N ALA A 61 -8.35 -6.16 -4.01
CA ALA A 61 -7.31 -5.26 -4.52
C ALA A 61 -6.11 -5.14 -3.58
N ALA A 62 -6.34 -5.04 -2.26
CA ALA A 62 -5.26 -5.06 -1.27
C ALA A 62 -4.43 -6.35 -1.32
N TRP A 63 -5.07 -7.51 -1.51
CA TRP A 63 -4.36 -8.77 -1.69
C TRP A 63 -3.51 -8.83 -2.96
N PHE A 64 -3.87 -8.07 -4.01
CA PHE A 64 -3.18 -8.10 -5.29
C PHE A 64 -2.17 -6.96 -5.49
N HIS A 65 -2.30 -5.80 -4.83
CA HIS A 65 -1.59 -4.58 -5.24
C HIS A 65 -0.07 -4.75 -5.39
N ASP A 66 0.56 -5.43 -4.43
CA ASP A 66 1.99 -5.77 -4.41
C ASP A 66 2.28 -7.25 -4.65
N SER A 67 1.29 -7.99 -5.16
CA SER A 67 1.43 -9.43 -5.40
C SER A 67 2.60 -9.73 -6.34
N VAL A 68 2.93 -8.81 -7.25
CA VAL A 68 4.20 -8.72 -7.98
C VAL A 68 4.97 -7.49 -7.51
N TYR A 69 6.18 -7.68 -7.00
CA TYR A 69 7.07 -6.59 -6.57
C TYR A 69 8.53 -7.02 -6.74
N ASP A 70 9.30 -6.21 -7.46
CA ASP A 70 10.72 -6.40 -7.73
C ASP A 70 11.47 -5.05 -7.82
N ALA A 71 10.89 -3.99 -7.24
CA ALA A 71 11.36 -2.60 -7.32
C ALA A 71 11.62 -2.10 -8.76
N GLN A 72 10.92 -2.66 -9.75
CA GLN A 72 10.92 -2.18 -11.14
C GLN A 72 9.65 -1.38 -11.44
N PRO A 73 9.69 -0.50 -12.47
CA PRO A 73 8.49 0.10 -13.01
C PRO A 73 7.44 -0.96 -13.41
N ASP A 74 6.17 -0.58 -13.40
CA ASP A 74 5.04 -1.41 -13.84
C ASP A 74 4.76 -2.66 -12.98
N ALA A 75 5.29 -2.72 -11.75
CA ALA A 75 4.97 -3.79 -10.81
C ALA A 75 3.46 -3.89 -10.56
N GLU A 76 2.79 -2.77 -10.35
CA GLU A 76 1.35 -2.64 -10.12
C GLU A 76 0.55 -3.11 -11.36
N LYS A 77 1.05 -2.83 -12.57
CA LYS A 77 0.41 -3.30 -13.82
C LYS A 77 0.49 -4.82 -13.94
N ARG A 78 1.59 -5.43 -13.50
CA ARG A 78 1.73 -6.89 -13.47
C ARG A 78 0.88 -7.53 -12.37
N SER A 79 0.81 -6.90 -11.19
CA SER A 79 -0.13 -7.26 -10.13
C SER A 79 -1.59 -7.23 -10.63
N ALA A 80 -1.97 -6.17 -11.34
CA ALA A 80 -3.30 -6.01 -11.94
C ALA A 80 -3.57 -7.08 -13.01
N ALA A 81 -2.57 -7.39 -13.86
CA ALA A 81 -2.68 -8.46 -14.84
C ALA A 81 -2.88 -9.82 -14.17
N TRP A 82 -2.18 -10.10 -13.07
CA TRP A 82 -2.40 -11.33 -12.30
C TRP A 82 -3.82 -11.40 -11.74
N ALA A 83 -4.35 -10.30 -11.18
CA ALA A 83 -5.74 -10.26 -10.72
C ALA A 83 -6.75 -10.57 -11.86
N ALA A 84 -6.53 -9.98 -13.04
CA ALA A 84 -7.35 -10.20 -14.23
C ALA A 84 -7.33 -11.66 -14.72
N GLU A 85 -6.22 -12.38 -14.51
CA GLU A 85 -6.10 -13.79 -14.86
C GLU A 85 -6.69 -14.72 -13.80
N ALA A 86 -6.51 -14.40 -12.52
CA ALA A 86 -6.81 -15.31 -11.41
C ALA A 86 -8.28 -15.26 -10.94
N LEU A 87 -8.94 -14.10 -11.04
CA LEU A 87 -10.28 -13.87 -10.49
C LEU A 87 -11.49 -14.29 -11.37
N PRO A 88 -11.44 -14.37 -12.72
CA PRO A 88 -12.64 -14.58 -13.55
C PRO A 88 -13.48 -15.84 -13.26
N THR A 89 -12.90 -16.87 -12.65
CA THR A 89 -13.61 -18.11 -12.28
C THR A 89 -14.19 -18.07 -10.86
N LEU A 90 -13.85 -17.04 -10.08
CA LEU A 90 -14.15 -16.95 -8.65
C LEU A 90 -15.18 -15.86 -8.33
N VAL A 91 -15.23 -14.81 -9.15
CA VAL A 91 -16.11 -13.65 -8.94
C VAL A 91 -16.76 -13.22 -10.25
N ASP A 92 -17.75 -12.33 -10.18
CA ASP A 92 -18.37 -11.77 -11.37
C ASP A 92 -17.41 -10.84 -12.14
N PRO A 93 -17.58 -10.67 -13.47
CA PRO A 93 -16.67 -9.85 -14.27
C PRO A 93 -16.56 -8.39 -13.81
N GLY A 94 -17.65 -7.80 -13.26
CA GLY A 94 -17.62 -6.42 -12.79
C GLY A 94 -16.71 -6.23 -11.57
N LEU A 95 -16.69 -7.22 -10.67
CA LEU A 95 -15.76 -7.23 -9.55
C LEU A 95 -14.30 -7.44 -10.02
N VAL A 96 -14.05 -8.25 -11.06
CA VAL A 96 -12.70 -8.37 -11.64
C VAL A 96 -12.22 -7.01 -12.16
N ASP A 97 -13.04 -6.33 -12.96
CA ASP A 97 -12.70 -5.03 -13.54
C ASP A 97 -12.40 -3.98 -12.46
N GLU A 98 -13.19 -3.98 -11.38
CA GLU A 98 -12.97 -3.07 -10.26
C GLU A 98 -11.68 -3.38 -9.50
N VAL A 99 -11.38 -4.66 -9.22
CA VAL A 99 -10.13 -5.05 -8.55
C VAL A 99 -8.92 -4.63 -9.38
N VAL A 100 -8.94 -4.89 -10.69
CA VAL A 100 -7.87 -4.49 -11.62
C VAL A 100 -7.69 -2.97 -11.61
N ARG A 101 -8.79 -2.20 -11.68
CA ARG A 101 -8.75 -0.74 -11.62
C ARG A 101 -8.15 -0.25 -10.31
N LEU A 102 -8.55 -0.83 -9.18
CA LEU A 102 -8.08 -0.45 -7.85
C LEU A 102 -6.60 -0.74 -7.66
N VAL A 103 -6.10 -1.89 -8.13
CA VAL A 103 -4.66 -2.18 -8.13
C VAL A 103 -3.89 -1.14 -8.94
N LEU A 104 -4.41 -0.70 -10.10
CA LEU A 104 -3.74 0.34 -10.88
C LEU A 104 -3.75 1.73 -10.20
N VAL A 105 -4.72 2.00 -9.32
CA VAL A 105 -4.76 3.26 -8.55
C VAL A 105 -3.59 3.36 -7.57
N THR A 106 -3.06 2.23 -7.07
CA THR A 106 -1.95 2.24 -6.11
C THR A 106 -0.63 2.69 -6.73
N GLU A 107 -0.48 2.71 -8.06
CA GLU A 107 0.72 3.24 -8.72
C GLU A 107 0.99 4.72 -8.35
N HIS A 108 -0.06 5.48 -8.02
CA HIS A 108 0.05 6.91 -7.72
C HIS A 108 -0.69 7.36 -6.45
N HIS A 109 -1.56 6.53 -5.88
CA HIS A 109 -2.43 6.87 -4.75
C HIS A 109 -3.21 8.16 -4.95
N ARG A 110 -3.72 8.38 -6.18
CA ARG A 110 -4.48 9.57 -6.58
C ARG A 110 -5.87 9.21 -7.08
N PRO A 111 -6.72 8.59 -6.23
CA PRO A 111 -8.11 8.35 -6.59
C PRO A 111 -8.85 9.69 -6.79
N ALA A 112 -9.93 9.65 -7.57
CA ALA A 112 -10.85 10.78 -7.62
C ALA A 112 -11.51 10.99 -6.24
N PRO A 113 -11.86 12.22 -5.83
CA PRO A 113 -12.44 12.46 -4.50
C PRO A 113 -13.75 11.70 -4.22
N ASP A 114 -14.50 11.32 -5.25
CA ASP A 114 -15.73 10.54 -5.17
C ASP A 114 -15.51 9.02 -5.38
N ASP A 115 -14.29 8.59 -5.70
CA ASP A 115 -13.89 7.18 -5.78
C ASP A 115 -13.63 6.61 -4.38
N ARG A 116 -14.73 6.26 -3.70
CA ARG A 116 -14.69 5.72 -2.33
C ARG A 116 -13.80 4.49 -2.18
N ASN A 117 -13.81 3.57 -3.16
CA ASN A 117 -13.00 2.36 -3.13
C ASN A 117 -11.51 2.70 -3.28
N GLY A 118 -11.17 3.55 -4.25
CA GLY A 118 -9.79 4.00 -4.47
C GLY A 118 -9.25 4.79 -3.29
N CYS A 119 -10.08 5.65 -2.69
CA CYS A 119 -9.76 6.39 -1.45
C CYS A 119 -9.47 5.43 -0.29
N ALA A 120 -10.33 4.44 -0.04
CA ALA A 120 -10.13 3.49 1.04
C ALA A 120 -8.87 2.64 0.85
N LEU A 121 -8.61 2.15 -0.37
CA LEU A 121 -7.41 1.36 -0.67
C LEU A 121 -6.14 2.21 -0.54
N SER A 122 -6.13 3.42 -1.13
CA SER A 122 -4.96 4.30 -1.09
C SER A 122 -4.64 4.74 0.34
N ASP A 123 -5.67 5.06 1.13
CA ASP A 123 -5.47 5.44 2.53
C ASP A 123 -4.92 4.28 3.36
N ALA A 124 -5.45 3.07 3.16
CA ALA A 124 -5.00 1.88 3.88
C ALA A 124 -3.55 1.52 3.53
N ASP A 125 -3.16 1.64 2.26
CA ASP A 125 -1.81 1.36 1.81
C ASP A 125 -0.79 2.40 2.32
N LEU A 126 -1.17 3.68 2.29
CA LEU A 126 -0.36 4.78 2.84
C LEU A 126 -0.42 4.89 4.37
N ALA A 127 -1.20 4.07 5.06
CA ALA A 127 -1.40 4.17 6.50
C ALA A 127 -0.12 3.93 7.32
N ILE A 128 0.90 3.26 6.73
CA ILE A 128 2.22 3.13 7.35
C ILE A 128 2.83 4.49 7.71
N LEU A 129 2.51 5.55 6.95
CA LEU A 129 2.96 6.90 7.22
C LEU A 129 2.50 7.35 8.60
N ALA A 130 1.29 6.97 9.01
CA ALA A 130 0.69 7.29 10.30
C ALA A 130 1.01 6.30 11.43
N SER A 131 1.92 5.35 11.21
CA SER A 131 2.33 4.41 12.26
C SER A 131 3.11 5.10 13.38
N ASP A 132 3.27 4.40 14.50
CA ASP A 132 4.13 4.88 15.59
C ASP A 132 5.57 5.11 15.08
N PRO A 133 6.30 6.12 15.60
CA PRO A 133 7.59 6.54 15.05
C PRO A 133 8.64 5.41 14.94
N GLU A 134 8.62 4.45 15.86
CA GLU A 134 9.49 3.27 15.81
C GLU A 134 9.18 2.39 14.60
N ARG A 135 7.89 2.12 14.33
CA ARG A 135 7.47 1.35 13.17
C ARG A 135 7.75 2.09 11.86
N TYR A 136 7.54 3.40 11.84
CA TYR A 136 7.86 4.21 10.68
C TYR A 136 9.36 4.21 10.35
N ALA A 137 10.21 4.24 11.38
CA ALA A 137 11.67 4.12 11.19
C ALA A 137 12.07 2.74 10.64
N GLU A 138 11.43 1.66 11.10
CA GLU A 138 11.61 0.32 10.50
C GLU A 138 11.18 0.31 9.03
N TYR A 139 10.03 0.90 8.70
CA TYR A 139 9.54 1.03 7.33
C TYR A 139 10.56 1.75 6.43
N ALA A 140 11.04 2.92 6.84
CA ALA A 140 11.99 3.70 6.06
C ALA A 140 13.31 2.94 5.84
N ALA A 141 13.79 2.22 6.86
CA ALA A 141 14.97 1.36 6.75
C ALA A 141 14.74 0.18 5.80
N SER A 142 13.60 -0.51 5.90
CA SER A 142 13.23 -1.61 4.99
C SER A 142 13.14 -1.14 3.53
N VAL A 143 12.54 0.02 3.27
CA VAL A 143 12.51 0.61 1.92
C VAL A 143 13.93 0.93 1.44
N ARG A 144 14.80 1.47 2.30
CA ARG A 144 16.21 1.69 1.94
C ARG A 144 16.91 0.40 1.55
N GLU A 145 16.66 -0.71 2.26
CA GLU A 145 17.23 -2.02 1.94
C GLU A 145 16.77 -2.57 0.59
N GLU A 146 15.50 -2.45 0.23
CA GLU A 146 14.98 -2.89 -1.08
C GLU A 146 15.65 -2.13 -2.24
N TRP A 147 15.97 -0.86 -2.00
CA TRP A 147 16.64 0.01 -2.95
C TRP A 147 18.16 0.05 -2.77
N ALA A 148 18.79 -0.91 -2.07
CA ALA A 148 20.23 -0.92 -1.78
C ALA A 148 21.12 -0.91 -3.05
N HIS A 149 20.56 -1.29 -4.20
CA HIS A 149 21.21 -1.22 -5.51
C HIS A 149 21.34 0.21 -6.06
N VAL A 150 20.57 1.17 -5.54
CA VAL A 150 20.66 2.60 -5.86
C VAL A 150 21.64 3.29 -4.91
N ALA A 151 22.50 4.15 -5.46
CA ALA A 151 23.48 4.91 -4.68
C ALA A 151 22.79 5.81 -3.65
N ASP A 152 23.41 6.00 -2.47
CA ASP A 152 22.80 6.71 -1.34
C ASP A 152 22.33 8.12 -1.70
N ALA A 153 23.11 8.86 -2.49
CA ALA A 153 22.74 10.21 -2.92
C ALA A 153 21.52 10.23 -3.85
N ASP A 154 21.43 9.28 -4.79
CA ASP A 154 20.31 9.17 -5.73
C ASP A 154 19.04 8.70 -5.02
N PHE A 155 19.17 7.72 -4.11
CA PHE A 155 18.07 7.27 -3.26
C PHE A 155 17.54 8.42 -2.39
N ALA A 156 18.43 9.16 -1.70
CA ALA A 156 18.03 10.27 -0.86
C ALA A 156 17.32 11.36 -1.69
N ALA A 157 17.84 11.72 -2.87
CA ALA A 157 17.23 12.70 -3.75
C ALA A 157 15.83 12.26 -4.22
N GLY A 158 15.69 11.00 -4.68
CA GLY A 158 14.42 10.44 -5.14
C GLY A 158 13.39 10.32 -4.02
N ARG A 159 13.79 9.77 -2.87
CA ARG A 159 12.93 9.63 -1.70
C ARG A 159 12.48 10.98 -1.16
N SER A 160 13.39 11.95 -1.03
CA SER A 160 13.01 13.31 -0.63
C SER A 160 12.05 13.98 -1.61
N ALA A 161 12.15 13.70 -2.92
CA ALA A 161 11.18 14.22 -3.89
C ALA A 161 9.76 13.68 -3.63
N ILE A 162 9.63 12.37 -3.39
CA ILE A 162 8.35 11.73 -3.04
C ILE A 162 7.78 12.31 -1.74
N LEU A 163 8.60 12.44 -0.68
CA LEU A 163 8.15 12.97 0.61
C LEU A 163 7.69 14.44 0.49
N ARG A 164 8.39 15.26 -0.31
CA ARG A 164 7.95 16.65 -0.57
C ARG A 164 6.64 16.70 -1.35
N GLU A 165 6.44 15.82 -2.31
CA GLU A 165 5.19 15.72 -3.06
C GLU A 165 4.01 15.33 -2.16
N LEU A 166 4.22 14.37 -1.25
CA LEU A 166 3.25 14.03 -0.22
C LEU A 166 2.92 15.24 0.67
N LEU A 167 3.94 15.93 1.21
CA LEU A 167 3.72 17.07 2.10
C LEU A 167 3.05 18.28 1.40
N ALA A 168 3.24 18.43 0.09
CA ALA A 168 2.61 19.47 -0.71
C ALA A 168 1.11 19.24 -0.94
N ALA A 169 0.63 18.00 -0.80
CA ALA A 169 -0.80 17.71 -0.88
C ALA A 169 -1.56 18.34 0.30
N PRO A 170 -2.77 18.90 0.09
CA PRO A 170 -3.58 19.44 1.20
C PRO A 170 -3.89 18.40 2.28
N TYR A 171 -4.05 17.15 1.86
CA TYR A 171 -4.25 15.98 2.72
C TYR A 171 -3.45 14.80 2.17
N LEU A 172 -2.82 14.04 3.06
CA LEU A 172 -2.18 12.76 2.73
C LEU A 172 -3.23 11.67 2.51
N PHE A 173 -4.33 11.74 3.27
CA PHE A 173 -5.42 10.77 3.22
C PHE A 173 -6.71 11.37 2.65
N GLN A 174 -7.61 10.53 2.14
CA GLN A 174 -8.83 10.94 1.44
C GLN A 174 -10.12 10.74 2.25
N THR A 175 -10.22 9.63 2.97
CA THR A 175 -11.37 9.30 3.83
C THR A 175 -11.44 10.23 5.04
N ALA A 176 -12.65 10.43 5.58
CA ALA A 176 -12.85 11.38 6.68
C ALA A 176 -12.15 10.90 7.96
N HIS A 177 -12.24 9.59 8.26
CA HIS A 177 -11.57 8.95 9.39
C HIS A 177 -10.06 9.06 9.30
N ALA A 178 -9.45 8.70 8.16
CA ALA A 178 -8.00 8.78 8.00
C ALA A 178 -7.48 10.22 8.11
N ARG A 179 -8.19 11.19 7.51
CA ARG A 179 -7.84 12.62 7.68
C ARG A 179 -7.89 13.07 9.13
N ALA A 180 -8.88 12.60 9.89
CA ALA A 180 -9.06 13.00 11.28
C ALA A 180 -8.04 12.33 12.22
N SER A 181 -7.69 11.07 11.96
CA SER A 181 -6.93 10.23 12.89
C SER A 181 -5.48 9.98 12.49
N TRP A 182 -5.16 10.01 11.19
CA TRP A 182 -3.86 9.56 10.66
C TRP A 182 -3.02 10.71 10.11
N GLU A 183 -3.63 11.82 9.67
CA GLU A 183 -2.94 12.93 9.00
C GLU A 183 -1.80 13.55 9.83
N ALA A 184 -2.08 13.88 11.10
CA ALA A 184 -1.10 14.52 11.98
C ALA A 184 0.14 13.64 12.26
N PRO A 185 0.01 12.37 12.69
CA PRO A 185 1.17 11.50 12.85
C PRO A 185 1.90 11.24 11.52
N ALA A 186 1.16 11.09 10.41
CA ALA A 186 1.77 10.89 9.10
C ALA A 186 2.67 12.05 8.67
N ARG A 187 2.19 13.29 8.81
CA ARG A 187 3.00 14.47 8.48
C ARG A 187 4.24 14.57 9.36
N ALA A 188 4.11 14.33 10.67
CA ALA A 188 5.25 14.37 11.57
C ALA A 188 6.35 13.35 11.19
N ASN A 189 5.94 12.14 10.82
CA ASN A 189 6.85 11.08 10.36
C ASN A 189 7.53 11.46 9.03
N VAL A 190 6.74 11.89 8.03
CA VAL A 190 7.24 12.27 6.70
C VAL A 190 8.18 13.48 6.77
N GLU A 191 7.85 14.49 7.57
CA GLU A 191 8.73 15.64 7.82
C GLU A 191 10.03 15.21 8.51
N GLY A 192 9.95 14.30 9.50
CA GLY A 192 11.11 13.73 10.18
C GLY A 192 12.06 13.00 9.24
N GLU A 193 11.53 12.13 8.36
CA GLU A 193 12.33 11.43 7.35
C GLU A 193 13.00 12.41 6.38
N LEU A 194 12.23 13.40 5.90
CA LEU A 194 12.73 14.40 4.96
C LEU A 194 13.93 15.17 5.54
N VAL A 195 13.83 15.63 6.79
CA VAL A 195 14.92 16.33 7.47
C VAL A 195 16.16 15.43 7.61
N ALA A 196 15.98 14.16 7.94
CA ALA A 196 17.08 13.21 8.07
C ALA A 196 17.81 12.98 6.75
N LEU A 197 17.07 12.85 5.64
CA LEU A 197 17.64 12.66 4.29
C LEU A 197 18.40 13.91 3.81
N GLU A 198 17.86 15.11 4.03
CA GLU A 198 18.52 16.37 3.64
C GLU A 198 19.82 16.62 4.44
N ALA A 199 19.86 16.19 5.70
CA ALA A 199 21.07 16.27 6.52
C ALA A 199 22.18 15.32 6.04
N LEU A 200 21.83 14.21 5.40
CA LEU A 200 22.79 13.26 4.81
C LEU A 200 23.33 13.77 3.46
N ALA A 201 22.48 14.42 2.64
CA ALA A 201 22.89 15.00 1.36
C ALA A 201 23.79 16.24 1.50
N SER A 202 23.78 16.89 2.67
CA SER A 202 24.61 18.07 2.97
C SER A 202 26.00 17.74 3.53
N ARG A 203 26.36 16.46 3.64
CA ARG A 203 27.66 15.96 4.14
C ARG A 203 28.54 15.47 2.99
#